data_AF-A0A813W8A8-F1
#
_entry.id   AF-A0A813W8A8-F1
#
_cell.length_a   1.000
_cell.length_b   1.000
_cell.length_c   1.000
_cell.angle_alpha   90.00
_cell.angle_beta   90.00
_cell.angle_gamma   90.00
#
_symmetry.space_group_name_H-M   'P 1'
#
loop_
_entity.id
_entity.type
_entity.pdbx_description
1 polymer ?
#
loop_
_entity_poly.entity_id
_entity_poly.type
_entity_poly.pdbx_seq_one_letter_code
_entity_poly.pdbx_strand_id
1 'polypeptide(L)'
;MAHNEQDDDVGGNMQHLIAAKAEELFNLCDTEQKGFIIKKDMQRLREELGVEPEQLEDVFDSLDNDHNGYLTLEEFTSGFGMFLGDQMGGGHVDDHEMIGHDPNHGEEQQLFHDTLESLGAKDLYDDEETIMGLWMKLRENDPTLLRQFEQFIGKITEEIRRSKLDHRSIEAALQSKSSVHESEIKKLYDEMEQQIKAEKSKVLAQEKLKERELREQMERELHLKEQHLLEVTKKQSDLELKLLKVNLNENETKSENDRLQKEKNQLEEQLQEITRSLEESKNYISQLQIQTKKEKRDRAKQALTLTESIALERENLVKQLDSLKTINKRLVDEHDLHLGSKKQDQPASPSHASKRPMRKQGSILSDYFNPPNLEPEEDDDGIPSAHNNENDIDTSRHRKRRSRAHELGTREQPVGANSVFQHTELMSVAHNAVPDRMFKVAFIGDSGVGKTSFIQRFCTDSFKDSFAATIGVDLQVKMLNIDNRVIALQLWDTAGQERFRSITKQYFRKSDGVILVYDVTSETTFRNVRAWMTSVRESAEDDCIVALVGNKTDLCGDDDKRPVKYKDGAKLADEYGCLFFESSARLGSSIVEIMETIARLMQEKDDKQRKGENIVDISSKKKKFGCC
;
A
#
# COMPACT_ATOMS: atom_id res chain seq x y z
N MET A 1 -85.05 14.24 19.83
CA MET A 1 -84.08 15.01 19.05
C MET A 1 -83.14 14.01 18.39
N ALA A 2 -83.52 13.54 17.19
CA ALA A 2 -82.76 12.65 16.34
C ALA A 2 -83.43 12.67 14.96
N HIS A 3 -82.81 13.37 14.02
CA HIS A 3 -83.09 13.38 12.59
C HIS A 3 -81.76 13.67 11.89
N ASN A 4 -81.59 13.17 10.68
CA ASN A 4 -80.41 13.31 9.80
C ASN A 4 -79.15 12.57 10.28
N GLU A 5 -79.06 11.28 9.90
CA GLU A 5 -77.82 10.50 9.72
C GLU A 5 -78.04 9.55 8.52
N GLN A 6 -78.21 10.10 7.31
CA GLN A 6 -78.50 9.27 6.12
C GLN A 6 -78.04 9.83 4.76
N ASP A 7 -77.32 10.97 4.73
CA ASP A 7 -76.78 11.57 3.49
C ASP A 7 -75.23 11.45 3.37
N ASP A 8 -74.53 11.03 4.43
CA ASP A 8 -73.07 11.21 4.57
C ASP A 8 -72.18 10.20 3.79
N ASP A 9 -72.70 9.03 3.42
CA ASP A 9 -71.90 7.89 2.92
C ASP A 9 -71.28 8.12 1.52
N VAL A 10 -71.82 9.06 0.74
CA VAL A 10 -71.22 9.49 -0.54
C VAL A 10 -70.13 10.55 -0.33
N GLY A 11 -70.31 11.44 0.66
CA GLY A 11 -69.36 12.51 0.96
C GLY A 11 -68.04 11.98 1.51
N GLY A 12 -68.10 11.10 2.52
CA GLY A 12 -66.92 10.57 3.20
C GLY A 12 -65.93 9.86 2.24
N ASN A 13 -66.45 9.14 1.25
CA ASN A 13 -65.65 8.40 0.27
C ASN A 13 -64.87 9.34 -0.67
N MET A 14 -65.47 10.47 -1.07
CA MET A 14 -64.79 11.49 -1.87
C MET A 14 -63.80 12.31 -1.03
N GLN A 15 -64.14 12.63 0.23
CA GLN A 15 -63.24 13.26 1.19
C GLN A 15 -61.94 12.46 1.36
N HIS A 16 -62.06 11.13 1.49
CA HIS A 16 -60.93 10.23 1.71
C HIS A 16 -60.04 10.08 0.47
N LEU A 17 -60.61 10.20 -0.75
CA LEU A 17 -59.87 10.21 -2.00
C LEU A 17 -59.10 11.54 -2.21
N ILE A 18 -59.72 12.66 -1.85
CA ILE A 18 -59.08 13.99 -1.90
C ILE A 18 -57.90 14.06 -0.92
N ALA A 19 -58.07 13.56 0.31
CA ALA A 19 -56.99 13.48 1.30
C ALA A 19 -55.81 12.63 0.79
N ALA A 20 -56.07 11.44 0.25
CA ALA A 20 -55.03 10.57 -0.30
C ALA A 20 -54.27 11.21 -1.47
N LYS A 21 -54.96 11.98 -2.35
CA LYS A 21 -54.30 12.73 -3.42
C LYS A 21 -53.49 13.93 -2.91
N ALA A 22 -53.92 14.57 -1.83
CA ALA A 22 -53.15 15.64 -1.19
C ALA A 22 -51.86 15.12 -0.53
N GLU A 23 -51.89 13.94 0.10
CA GLU A 23 -50.67 13.27 0.60
C GLU A 23 -49.69 12.94 -0.54
N GLU A 24 -50.18 12.45 -1.68
CA GLU A 24 -49.34 12.13 -2.85
C GLU A 24 -48.65 13.38 -3.41
N LEU A 25 -49.38 14.49 -3.56
CA LEU A 25 -48.84 15.78 -4.01
C LEU A 25 -47.85 16.38 -2.98
N PHE A 26 -48.09 16.21 -1.67
CA PHE A 26 -47.15 16.66 -0.64
C PHE A 26 -45.80 15.93 -0.76
N ASN A 27 -45.82 14.61 -0.94
CA ASN A 27 -44.62 13.80 -1.12
C ASN A 27 -43.86 14.11 -2.43
N LEU A 28 -44.54 14.61 -3.47
CA LEU A 28 -43.89 15.07 -4.71
C LEU A 28 -43.09 16.38 -4.50
N CYS A 29 -43.59 17.27 -3.64
CA CYS A 29 -42.87 18.47 -3.22
C CYS A 29 -41.66 18.12 -2.33
N ASP A 30 -41.87 17.37 -1.25
CA ASP A 30 -40.85 17.06 -0.24
C ASP A 30 -39.99 15.83 -0.60
N THR A 31 -39.24 15.93 -1.70
CA THR A 31 -38.29 14.88 -2.14
C THR A 31 -37.12 14.65 -1.17
N GLU A 32 -37.00 15.43 -0.10
CA GLU A 32 -35.92 15.37 0.89
C GLU A 32 -36.39 14.84 2.26
N GLN A 33 -37.69 14.54 2.42
CA GLN A 33 -38.31 14.07 3.67
C GLN A 33 -38.05 15.02 4.86
N LYS A 34 -38.19 16.33 4.61
CA LYS A 34 -38.11 17.41 5.60
C LYS A 34 -39.33 17.45 6.53
N GLY A 35 -40.48 16.95 6.07
CA GLY A 35 -41.78 17.05 6.75
C GLY A 35 -42.50 18.39 6.51
N PHE A 36 -42.00 19.24 5.61
CA PHE A 36 -42.57 20.54 5.29
C PHE A 36 -42.23 20.98 3.85
N ILE A 37 -43.09 21.81 3.26
CA ILE A 37 -42.93 22.38 1.91
C ILE A 37 -42.64 23.88 2.01
N ILE A 38 -41.63 24.36 1.29
CA ILE A 38 -41.43 25.81 1.04
C ILE A 38 -42.03 26.22 -0.30
N LYS A 39 -42.33 27.52 -0.44
CA LYS A 39 -42.90 28.14 -1.65
C LYS A 39 -42.17 27.81 -2.97
N LYS A 40 -40.88 27.47 -2.92
CA LYS A 40 -40.10 26.99 -4.09
C LYS A 40 -40.28 25.51 -4.43
N ASP A 41 -40.57 24.68 -3.44
CA ASP A 41 -40.82 23.25 -3.66
C ASP A 41 -42.25 23.03 -4.19
N MET A 42 -43.20 23.91 -3.84
CA MET A 42 -44.53 24.03 -4.45
C MET A 42 -44.49 24.14 -5.99
N GLN A 43 -43.50 24.85 -6.55
CA GLN A 43 -43.35 25.04 -8.00
C GLN A 43 -43.12 23.74 -8.79
N ARG A 44 -42.81 22.62 -8.10
CA ARG A 44 -42.64 21.29 -8.70
C ARG A 44 -43.97 20.71 -9.19
N LEU A 45 -45.09 21.06 -8.57
CA LEU A 45 -46.44 20.61 -8.96
C LEU A 45 -46.88 21.11 -10.34
N ARG A 46 -46.18 22.10 -10.92
CA ARG A 46 -46.42 22.64 -12.27
C ARG A 46 -46.56 21.56 -13.34
N GLU A 47 -45.76 20.49 -13.27
CA GLU A 47 -45.72 19.44 -14.30
C GLU A 47 -46.82 18.38 -14.14
N GLU A 48 -47.47 18.28 -12.97
CA GLU A 48 -48.58 17.35 -12.72
C GLU A 48 -49.95 18.05 -12.72
N LEU A 49 -50.02 19.31 -12.27
CA LEU A 49 -51.26 20.11 -12.23
C LEU A 49 -51.42 21.08 -13.40
N GLY A 50 -50.36 21.37 -14.17
CA GLY A 50 -50.42 22.21 -15.38
C GLY A 50 -50.66 23.71 -15.13
N VAL A 51 -50.39 24.20 -13.90
CA VAL A 51 -50.71 25.56 -13.43
C VAL A 51 -49.48 26.49 -13.53
N GLU A 52 -49.67 27.77 -13.80
CA GLU A 52 -48.58 28.76 -13.84
C GLU A 52 -47.96 29.00 -12.43
N PRO A 53 -46.65 29.31 -12.34
CA PRO A 53 -45.95 29.45 -11.05
C PRO A 53 -46.56 30.51 -10.12
N GLU A 54 -47.06 31.62 -10.68
CA GLU A 54 -47.67 32.71 -9.90
C GLU A 54 -48.93 32.22 -9.15
N GLN A 55 -49.74 31.36 -9.78
CA GLN A 55 -50.93 30.79 -9.17
C GLN A 55 -50.60 29.70 -8.14
N LEU A 56 -49.52 28.93 -8.34
CA LEU A 56 -49.00 28.02 -7.32
C LEU A 56 -48.45 28.78 -6.10
N GLU A 57 -47.93 29.99 -6.31
CA GLU A 57 -47.48 30.89 -5.24
C GLU A 57 -48.65 31.55 -4.49
N ASP A 58 -49.76 31.90 -5.17
CA ASP A 58 -51.01 32.33 -4.53
C ASP A 58 -51.65 31.21 -3.69
N VAL A 59 -51.67 29.97 -4.20
CA VAL A 59 -52.18 28.80 -3.43
C VAL A 59 -51.30 28.52 -2.21
N PHE A 60 -49.98 28.70 -2.29
CA PHE A 60 -49.11 28.57 -1.13
C PHE A 60 -49.48 29.59 -0.04
N ASP A 61 -49.62 30.86 -0.40
CA ASP A 61 -49.97 31.94 0.54
C ASP A 61 -51.40 31.81 1.11
N SER A 62 -52.30 31.10 0.42
CA SER A 62 -53.64 30.75 0.91
C SER A 62 -53.67 29.54 1.86
N LEU A 63 -52.59 28.75 1.91
CA LEU A 63 -52.45 27.60 2.83
C LEU A 63 -51.60 27.97 4.07
N ASP A 64 -50.64 28.89 3.92
CA ASP A 64 -49.71 29.36 4.95
C ASP A 64 -50.43 30.34 5.91
N ASN A 65 -51.36 29.81 6.70
CA ASN A 65 -52.31 30.59 7.51
C ASN A 65 -51.68 31.33 8.71
N ASP A 66 -50.50 30.91 9.19
CA ASP A 66 -49.72 31.64 10.20
C ASP A 66 -48.56 32.46 9.60
N HIS A 67 -48.40 32.42 8.27
CA HIS A 67 -47.39 33.14 7.48
C HIS A 67 -45.95 32.79 7.91
N ASN A 68 -45.70 31.52 8.27
CA ASN A 68 -44.39 31.07 8.73
C ASN A 68 -43.41 30.78 7.57
N GLY A 69 -43.91 30.56 6.34
CA GLY A 69 -43.14 30.28 5.14
C GLY A 69 -42.93 28.79 4.81
N TYR A 70 -43.53 27.89 5.59
CA TYR A 70 -43.37 26.43 5.49
C TYR A 70 -44.72 25.73 5.77
N LEU A 71 -45.27 25.00 4.78
CA LEU A 71 -46.48 24.21 4.95
C LEU A 71 -46.16 22.83 5.53
N THR A 72 -46.80 22.46 6.64
CA THR A 72 -46.79 21.08 7.15
C THR A 72 -47.79 20.20 6.38
N LEU A 73 -47.69 18.88 6.58
CA LEU A 73 -48.60 17.90 5.97
C LEU A 73 -50.06 18.13 6.38
N GLU A 74 -50.32 18.52 7.64
CA GLU A 74 -51.69 18.75 8.15
C GLU A 74 -52.31 20.01 7.53
N GLU A 75 -51.54 21.10 7.42
CA GLU A 75 -51.99 22.36 6.79
C GLU A 75 -52.25 22.18 5.29
N PHE A 76 -51.35 21.48 4.59
CA PHE A 76 -51.49 21.19 3.17
C PHE A 76 -52.70 20.30 2.90
N THR A 77 -52.84 19.16 3.58
CA THR A 77 -53.96 18.22 3.35
C THR A 77 -55.31 18.81 3.74
N SER A 78 -55.38 19.61 4.81
CA SER A 78 -56.59 20.30 5.24
C SER A 78 -57.04 21.37 4.24
N GLY A 79 -56.15 22.30 3.89
CA GLY A 79 -56.52 23.44 3.04
C GLY A 79 -56.65 23.10 1.54
N PHE A 80 -55.84 22.17 1.02
CA PHE A 80 -55.89 21.80 -0.41
C PHE A 80 -57.21 21.11 -0.78
N GLY A 81 -57.87 20.44 0.18
CA GLY A 81 -59.22 19.91 0.00
C GLY A 81 -60.29 20.98 -0.18
N MET A 82 -60.17 22.14 0.48
CA MET A 82 -61.11 23.26 0.31
C MET A 82 -60.97 23.91 -1.07
N PHE A 83 -59.75 24.05 -1.57
CA PHE A 83 -59.47 24.64 -2.89
C PHE A 83 -60.11 23.87 -4.06
N LEU A 84 -60.19 22.54 -3.96
CA LEU A 84 -60.83 21.70 -4.98
C LEU A 84 -62.36 21.68 -4.89
N GLY A 85 -62.95 21.97 -3.72
CA GLY A 85 -64.41 21.97 -3.53
C GLY A 85 -65.12 23.14 -4.25
N ASP A 86 -64.50 24.32 -4.28
CA ASP A 86 -65.15 25.56 -4.73
C ASP A 86 -65.35 25.64 -6.26
N GLN A 87 -64.65 24.81 -7.05
CA GLN A 87 -64.80 24.77 -8.51
C GLN A 87 -65.98 23.92 -9.01
N MET A 88 -66.72 23.23 -8.12
CA MET A 88 -67.85 22.34 -8.46
C MET A 88 -69.21 22.83 -7.90
N GLY A 89 -69.37 24.14 -7.65
CA GLY A 89 -70.50 24.74 -6.94
C GLY A 89 -71.31 25.81 -7.68
N GLY A 90 -71.56 25.69 -9.00
CA GLY A 90 -72.20 26.75 -9.77
C GLY A 90 -73.16 26.29 -10.88
N GLY A 91 -74.44 26.05 -10.54
CA GLY A 91 -75.49 25.72 -11.52
C GLY A 91 -76.88 26.15 -11.08
N HIS A 92 -77.48 27.11 -11.79
CA HIS A 92 -78.90 27.46 -11.66
C HIS A 92 -79.79 26.31 -12.18
N VAL A 93 -80.84 25.99 -11.42
CA VAL A 93 -82.15 25.61 -11.99
C VAL A 93 -83.24 26.34 -11.20
N ASP A 94 -83.75 27.43 -11.77
CA ASP A 94 -85.13 27.84 -11.48
C ASP A 94 -86.04 26.91 -12.28
N ASP A 95 -87.00 26.25 -11.65
CA ASP A 95 -88.20 25.78 -12.37
C ASP A 95 -89.43 25.85 -11.47
N HIS A 96 -90.29 26.82 -11.80
CA HIS A 96 -91.49 27.17 -11.07
C HIS A 96 -92.71 26.81 -11.95
N GLU A 97 -93.07 25.53 -12.04
CA GLU A 97 -94.32 25.12 -12.70
C GLU A 97 -95.44 24.83 -11.67
N MET A 98 -96.63 25.35 -11.98
CA MET A 98 -97.82 25.15 -11.16
C MET A 98 -98.80 24.20 -11.84
N ILE A 99 -99.14 23.10 -11.17
CA ILE A 99 -100.23 22.20 -11.57
C ILE A 99 -101.36 22.33 -10.55
N GLY A 100 -102.60 22.42 -11.05
CA GLY A 100 -103.76 22.82 -10.26
C GLY A 100 -104.20 21.79 -9.22
N HIS A 101 -104.57 22.28 -8.04
CA HIS A 101 -105.06 21.46 -6.92
C HIS A 101 -106.58 21.21 -7.07
N ASP A 102 -106.97 19.97 -7.39
CA ASP A 102 -108.37 19.54 -7.30
C ASP A 102 -108.73 19.28 -5.81
N PRO A 103 -109.74 19.96 -5.22
CA PRO A 103 -110.07 19.80 -3.81
C PRO A 103 -110.47 18.38 -3.37
N ASN A 104 -110.83 17.48 -4.31
CA ASN A 104 -111.41 16.19 -3.96
C ASN A 104 -110.39 15.10 -3.61
N HIS A 105 -109.10 15.26 -3.94
CA HIS A 105 -108.10 14.20 -3.70
C HIS A 105 -107.65 14.05 -2.24
N GLY A 106 -107.76 15.11 -1.42
CA GLY A 106 -107.24 15.08 -0.04
C GLY A 106 -107.91 14.04 0.86
N GLU A 107 -109.24 13.90 0.78
CA GLU A 107 -109.98 12.90 1.57
C GLU A 107 -109.67 11.45 1.13
N GLU A 108 -109.41 11.24 -0.17
CA GLU A 108 -109.12 9.91 -0.71
C GLU A 108 -107.69 9.45 -0.44
N GLN A 109 -106.72 10.37 -0.51
CA GLN A 109 -105.34 10.18 -0.07
C GLN A 109 -105.31 9.84 1.43
N GLN A 110 -106.04 10.61 2.25
CA GLN A 110 -106.12 10.35 3.70
C GLN A 110 -106.72 8.97 3.99
N LEU A 111 -107.80 8.57 3.31
CA LEU A 111 -108.42 7.25 3.50
C LEU A 111 -107.50 6.09 3.04
N PHE A 112 -106.65 6.32 2.02
CA PHE A 112 -105.63 5.37 1.60
C PHE A 112 -104.51 5.23 2.65
N HIS A 113 -103.97 6.33 3.17
CA HIS A 113 -102.97 6.30 4.23
C HIS A 113 -103.52 5.70 5.53
N ASP A 114 -104.76 6.01 5.94
CA ASP A 114 -105.43 5.36 7.08
C ASP A 114 -105.54 3.83 6.87
N THR A 115 -105.78 3.40 5.62
CA THR A 115 -105.86 1.98 5.25
C THR A 115 -104.47 1.32 5.30
N LEU A 116 -103.42 1.94 4.74
CA LEU A 116 -102.04 1.47 4.85
C LEU A 116 -101.57 1.40 6.31
N GLU A 117 -101.89 2.41 7.13
CA GLU A 117 -101.54 2.45 8.55
C GLU A 117 -102.25 1.34 9.33
N SER A 118 -103.52 1.05 9.02
CA SER A 118 -104.24 -0.10 9.58
C SER A 118 -103.66 -1.47 9.17
N LEU A 119 -103.01 -1.53 8.01
CA LEU A 119 -102.27 -2.70 7.50
C LEU A 119 -100.80 -2.73 7.96
N GLY A 120 -100.33 -1.74 8.73
CA GLY A 120 -98.93 -1.59 9.16
C GLY A 120 -97.95 -1.34 8.01
N ALA A 121 -98.44 -0.84 6.87
CA ALA A 121 -97.78 -0.79 5.56
C ALA A 121 -97.20 0.59 5.19
N LYS A 122 -97.37 1.58 6.07
CA LYS A 122 -96.87 2.96 5.97
C LYS A 122 -95.33 2.99 6.02
N ASP A 123 -94.70 3.85 5.21
CA ASP A 123 -93.23 4.03 5.15
C ASP A 123 -92.44 2.74 4.79
N LEU A 124 -93.10 1.79 4.09
CA LEU A 124 -92.55 0.45 3.84
C LEU A 124 -92.34 0.11 2.35
N TYR A 125 -92.88 0.93 1.44
CA TYR A 125 -92.80 0.81 -0.01
C TYR A 125 -92.39 2.15 -0.60
N ASP A 126 -91.40 2.18 -1.49
CA ASP A 126 -90.85 3.44 -2.02
C ASP A 126 -91.79 4.09 -3.09
N ASP A 127 -92.63 3.28 -3.74
CA ASP A 127 -93.56 3.69 -4.82
C ASP A 127 -95.03 3.85 -4.33
N GLU A 128 -95.29 4.50 -3.18
CA GLU A 128 -96.64 4.58 -2.57
C GLU A 128 -97.72 5.10 -3.54
N GLU A 129 -97.40 6.06 -4.44
CA GLU A 129 -98.33 6.59 -5.45
C GLU A 129 -98.88 5.50 -6.40
N THR A 130 -98.07 4.51 -6.75
CA THR A 130 -98.48 3.43 -7.66
C THR A 130 -99.47 2.47 -6.99
N ILE A 131 -99.26 2.22 -5.70
CA ILE A 131 -100.12 1.40 -4.85
C ILE A 131 -101.45 2.14 -4.61
N MET A 132 -101.40 3.45 -4.35
CA MET A 132 -102.57 4.32 -4.24
C MET A 132 -103.42 4.31 -5.52
N GLY A 133 -102.78 4.55 -6.67
CA GLY A 133 -103.45 4.58 -7.97
C GLY A 133 -104.05 3.23 -8.40
N LEU A 134 -103.58 2.11 -7.82
CA LEU A 134 -104.18 0.79 -7.99
C LEU A 134 -105.34 0.55 -6.99
N TRP A 135 -105.17 0.92 -5.72
CA TRP A 135 -106.20 0.82 -4.68
C TRP A 135 -107.46 1.62 -5.04
N MET A 136 -107.29 2.87 -5.50
CA MET A 136 -108.40 3.72 -5.97
C MET A 136 -109.19 3.05 -7.11
N LYS A 137 -108.50 2.56 -8.17
CA LYS A 137 -109.15 1.90 -9.31
C LYS A 137 -109.87 0.61 -8.91
N LEU A 138 -109.31 -0.16 -7.99
CA LEU A 138 -109.97 -1.36 -7.45
C LEU A 138 -111.21 -1.01 -6.62
N ARG A 139 -111.15 0.07 -5.83
CA ARG A 139 -112.25 0.55 -4.98
C ARG A 139 -113.46 1.03 -5.79
N GLU A 140 -113.25 1.66 -6.94
CA GLU A 140 -114.32 2.04 -7.87
C GLU A 140 -114.93 0.84 -8.62
N ASN A 141 -114.10 -0.11 -9.07
CA ASN A 141 -114.50 -1.08 -10.10
C ASN A 141 -114.77 -2.51 -9.59
N ASP A 142 -114.11 -2.98 -8.53
CA ASP A 142 -114.38 -4.30 -7.91
C ASP A 142 -114.02 -4.32 -6.41
N PRO A 143 -115.00 -4.06 -5.52
CA PRO A 143 -114.82 -4.14 -4.07
C PRO A 143 -114.43 -5.54 -3.53
N THR A 144 -114.63 -6.61 -4.30
CA THR A 144 -114.24 -7.97 -3.90
C THR A 144 -112.78 -8.27 -4.19
N LEU A 145 -112.22 -7.63 -5.23
CA LEU A 145 -110.80 -7.68 -5.56
C LEU A 145 -109.98 -6.72 -4.69
N LEU A 146 -110.53 -5.55 -4.33
CA LEU A 146 -109.94 -4.62 -3.36
C LEU A 146 -109.55 -5.32 -2.05
N ARG A 147 -110.48 -6.07 -1.45
CA ARG A 147 -110.24 -6.81 -0.19
C ARG A 147 -109.17 -7.90 -0.32
N GLN A 148 -108.98 -8.46 -1.52
CA GLN A 148 -107.90 -9.43 -1.78
C GLN A 148 -106.56 -8.73 -1.92
N PHE A 149 -106.52 -7.55 -2.54
CA PHE A 149 -105.35 -6.69 -2.64
C PHE A 149 -104.89 -6.20 -1.26
N GLU A 150 -105.80 -5.72 -0.41
CA GLU A 150 -105.49 -5.31 0.98
C GLU A 150 -104.92 -6.47 1.81
N GLN A 151 -105.47 -7.69 1.67
CA GLN A 151 -104.93 -8.90 2.30
C GLN A 151 -103.59 -9.38 1.71
N PHE A 152 -103.27 -8.98 0.48
CA PHE A 152 -101.98 -9.26 -0.16
C PHE A 152 -100.91 -8.28 0.31
N ILE A 153 -101.22 -6.97 0.32
CA ILE A 153 -100.37 -5.92 0.92
C ILE A 153 -100.08 -6.26 2.38
N GLY A 154 -101.08 -6.55 3.22
CA GLY A 154 -100.85 -6.89 4.63
C GLY A 154 -99.95 -8.13 4.86
N LYS A 155 -99.95 -9.10 3.94
CA LYS A 155 -99.04 -10.26 4.01
C LYS A 155 -97.62 -9.90 3.59
N ILE A 156 -97.46 -9.19 2.48
CA ILE A 156 -96.14 -8.75 2.01
C ILE A 156 -95.51 -7.78 3.01
N THR A 157 -96.29 -6.87 3.59
CA THR A 157 -95.87 -5.98 4.67
C THR A 157 -95.30 -6.75 5.86
N GLU A 158 -95.98 -7.80 6.33
CA GLU A 158 -95.49 -8.63 7.45
C GLU A 158 -94.23 -9.45 7.06
N GLU A 159 -94.15 -9.92 5.82
CA GLU A 159 -92.97 -10.65 5.31
C GLU A 159 -91.74 -9.73 5.13
N ILE A 160 -91.93 -8.51 4.58
CA ILE A 160 -90.90 -7.47 4.50
C ILE A 160 -90.49 -7.02 5.90
N ARG A 161 -91.44 -6.76 6.82
CA ARG A 161 -91.15 -6.37 8.21
C ARG A 161 -90.35 -7.44 8.94
N ARG A 162 -90.69 -8.72 8.72
CA ARG A 162 -89.92 -9.86 9.24
C ARG A 162 -88.53 -9.93 8.64
N SER A 163 -88.40 -9.80 7.32
CA SER A 163 -87.09 -9.78 6.63
C SER A 163 -86.20 -8.62 7.10
N LYS A 164 -86.76 -7.40 7.24
CA LYS A 164 -86.07 -6.22 7.80
C LYS A 164 -85.65 -6.45 9.27
N LEU A 165 -86.42 -7.20 10.07
CA LEU A 165 -86.05 -7.58 11.44
C LEU A 165 -84.93 -8.63 11.48
N ASP A 166 -85.07 -9.69 10.70
CA ASP A 166 -84.09 -10.78 10.61
C ASP A 166 -82.75 -10.25 10.06
N HIS A 167 -82.77 -9.33 9.08
CA HIS A 167 -81.59 -8.63 8.57
C HIS A 167 -80.88 -7.83 9.68
N ARG A 168 -81.58 -6.95 10.39
CA ARG A 168 -81.02 -6.18 11.54
C ARG A 168 -80.46 -7.09 12.63
N SER A 169 -81.08 -8.25 12.86
CA SER A 169 -80.57 -9.24 13.83
C SER A 169 -79.28 -9.93 13.37
N ILE A 170 -79.11 -10.18 12.07
CA ILE A 170 -77.89 -10.74 11.48
C ILE A 170 -76.78 -9.69 11.46
N GLU A 171 -77.12 -8.46 11.08
CA GLU A 171 -76.22 -7.31 11.05
C GLU A 171 -75.64 -7.01 12.45
N ALA A 172 -76.49 -6.89 13.48
CA ALA A 172 -76.03 -6.66 14.85
C ALA A 172 -75.14 -7.82 15.37
N ALA A 173 -75.43 -9.06 14.98
CA ALA A 173 -74.58 -10.21 15.31
C ALA A 173 -73.23 -10.18 14.57
N LEU A 174 -73.21 -9.71 13.32
CA LEU A 174 -72.00 -9.53 12.53
C LEU A 174 -71.12 -8.41 13.08
N GLN A 175 -71.69 -7.24 13.35
CA GLN A 175 -71.02 -6.09 13.98
C GLN A 175 -70.43 -6.46 15.35
N SER A 176 -71.21 -7.12 16.20
CA SER A 176 -70.74 -7.62 17.50
C SER A 176 -69.57 -8.58 17.36
N LYS A 177 -69.62 -9.50 16.38
CA LYS A 177 -68.52 -10.44 16.12
C LYS A 177 -67.27 -9.77 15.53
N SER A 178 -67.44 -8.77 14.66
CA SER A 178 -66.31 -7.98 14.13
C SER A 178 -65.59 -7.26 15.27
N SER A 179 -66.33 -6.53 16.11
CA SER A 179 -65.78 -5.81 17.27
C SER A 179 -65.05 -6.72 18.26
N VAL A 180 -65.53 -7.95 18.48
CA VAL A 180 -64.81 -8.95 19.29
C VAL A 180 -63.49 -9.36 18.62
N HIS A 181 -63.48 -9.67 17.32
CA HIS A 181 -62.27 -10.04 16.61
C HIS A 181 -61.26 -8.89 16.49
N GLU A 182 -61.71 -7.65 16.28
CA GLU A 182 -60.89 -6.44 16.34
C GLU A 182 -60.23 -6.28 17.73
N SER A 183 -60.98 -6.55 18.81
CA SER A 183 -60.46 -6.54 20.19
C SER A 183 -59.47 -7.67 20.46
N GLU A 184 -59.62 -8.84 19.84
CA GLU A 184 -58.66 -9.96 19.92
C GLU A 184 -57.39 -9.64 19.15
N ILE A 185 -57.53 -9.17 17.91
CA ILE A 185 -56.43 -8.75 17.02
C ILE A 185 -55.59 -7.65 17.69
N LYS A 186 -56.24 -6.64 18.29
CA LYS A 186 -55.52 -5.56 19.00
C LYS A 186 -54.67 -6.08 20.16
N LYS A 187 -55.20 -6.99 20.99
CA LYS A 187 -54.43 -7.60 22.10
C LYS A 187 -53.20 -8.36 21.59
N LEU A 188 -53.35 -9.10 20.49
CA LEU A 188 -52.23 -9.82 19.87
C LEU A 188 -51.15 -8.87 19.33
N TYR A 189 -51.53 -7.71 18.77
CA TYR A 189 -50.57 -6.65 18.42
C TYR A 189 -49.89 -6.05 19.66
N ASP A 190 -50.65 -5.70 20.70
CA ASP A 190 -50.13 -5.12 21.95
C ASP A 190 -49.13 -6.08 22.65
N GLU A 191 -49.42 -7.39 22.66
CA GLU A 191 -48.53 -8.44 23.20
C GLU A 191 -47.28 -8.64 22.33
N MET A 192 -47.43 -8.66 21.00
CA MET A 192 -46.32 -8.80 20.05
C MET A 192 -45.36 -7.60 20.13
N GLU A 193 -45.86 -6.37 20.21
CA GLU A 193 -45.01 -5.17 20.35
C GLU A 193 -44.21 -5.23 21.66
N GLN A 194 -44.85 -5.61 22.78
CA GLN A 194 -44.18 -5.80 24.06
C GLN A 194 -43.09 -6.87 23.98
N GLN A 195 -43.33 -7.99 23.30
CA GLN A 195 -42.32 -9.04 23.11
C GLN A 195 -41.13 -8.56 22.25
N ILE A 196 -41.40 -7.85 21.14
CA ILE A 196 -40.37 -7.24 20.28
C ILE A 196 -39.53 -6.25 21.09
N LYS A 197 -40.16 -5.39 21.89
CA LYS A 197 -39.53 -4.37 22.74
C LYS A 197 -38.67 -5.02 23.83
N ALA A 198 -39.15 -6.10 24.45
CA ALA A 198 -38.40 -6.86 25.45
C ALA A 198 -37.15 -7.51 24.85
N GLU A 199 -37.28 -8.26 23.76
CA GLU A 199 -36.13 -8.95 23.13
C GLU A 199 -35.12 -7.96 22.53
N LYS A 200 -35.58 -6.84 21.92
CA LYS A 200 -34.71 -5.75 21.48
C LYS A 200 -33.92 -5.12 22.63
N SER A 201 -34.51 -4.95 23.81
CA SER A 201 -33.81 -4.43 24.98
C SER A 201 -32.73 -5.40 25.51
N LYS A 202 -33.01 -6.71 25.43
CA LYS A 202 -32.12 -7.81 25.82
C LYS A 202 -30.94 -7.98 24.87
N VAL A 203 -31.16 -7.89 23.55
CA VAL A 203 -30.08 -7.87 22.55
C VAL A 203 -29.17 -6.66 22.77
N LEU A 204 -29.74 -5.45 22.90
CA LEU A 204 -28.98 -4.22 23.15
C LEU A 204 -28.15 -4.28 24.45
N ALA A 205 -28.65 -4.95 25.49
CA ALA A 205 -27.91 -5.18 26.73
C ALA A 205 -26.73 -6.15 26.54
N GLN A 206 -26.91 -7.22 25.75
CA GLN A 206 -25.82 -8.16 25.42
C GLN A 206 -24.75 -7.53 24.52
N GLU A 207 -25.14 -6.68 23.57
CA GLU A 207 -24.19 -5.95 22.71
C GLU A 207 -23.35 -4.98 23.53
N LYS A 208 -23.97 -4.17 24.41
CA LYS A 208 -23.26 -3.26 25.32
C LYS A 208 -22.34 -3.97 26.31
N LEU A 209 -22.63 -5.21 26.69
CA LEU A 209 -21.73 -6.02 27.51
C LEU A 209 -20.49 -6.45 26.71
N LYS A 210 -20.69 -7.02 25.51
CA LYS A 210 -19.60 -7.41 24.60
C LYS A 210 -18.73 -6.23 24.18
N GLU A 211 -19.33 -5.08 23.92
CA GLU A 211 -18.63 -3.82 23.63
C GLU A 211 -17.68 -3.44 24.78
N ARG A 212 -18.16 -3.53 26.02
CA ARG A 212 -17.35 -3.27 27.22
C ARG A 212 -16.23 -4.30 27.39
N GLU A 213 -16.53 -5.59 27.27
CA GLU A 213 -15.53 -6.67 27.39
C GLU A 213 -14.41 -6.54 26.34
N LEU A 214 -14.77 -6.24 25.09
CA LEU A 214 -13.83 -6.00 24.00
C LEU A 214 -13.00 -4.73 24.24
N ARG A 215 -13.62 -3.66 24.73
CA ARG A 215 -12.93 -2.42 25.09
C ARG A 215 -11.94 -2.64 26.24
N GLU A 216 -12.33 -3.35 27.29
CA GLU A 216 -11.47 -3.70 28.42
C GLU A 216 -10.33 -4.65 28.00
N GLN A 217 -10.50 -5.49 26.98
CA GLN A 217 -9.38 -6.21 26.35
C GLN A 217 -8.44 -5.25 25.60
N MET A 218 -8.98 -4.38 24.75
CA MET A 218 -8.19 -3.47 23.93
C MET A 218 -7.38 -2.46 24.79
N GLU A 219 -7.96 -1.95 25.87
CA GLU A 219 -7.26 -1.07 26.82
C GLU A 219 -6.11 -1.81 27.55
N ARG A 220 -6.28 -3.10 27.89
CA ARG A 220 -5.20 -3.94 28.44
C ARG A 220 -4.08 -4.22 27.43
N GLU A 221 -4.43 -4.53 26.19
CA GLU A 221 -3.43 -4.73 25.12
C GLU A 221 -2.67 -3.44 24.83
N LEU A 222 -3.36 -2.29 24.78
CA LEU A 222 -2.75 -0.97 24.60
C LEU A 222 -1.74 -0.66 25.71
N HIS A 223 -2.10 -0.82 26.98
CA HIS A 223 -1.18 -0.62 28.12
C HIS A 223 0.07 -1.52 28.04
N LEU A 224 -0.08 -2.78 27.60
CA LEU A 224 1.06 -3.68 27.38
C LEU A 224 1.96 -3.22 26.22
N LYS A 225 1.38 -2.66 25.15
CA LYS A 225 2.14 -2.08 24.03
C LYS A 225 2.88 -0.81 24.44
N GLU A 226 2.26 0.07 25.24
CA GLU A 226 2.91 1.26 25.80
C GLU A 226 4.09 0.89 26.71
N GLN A 227 3.92 -0.11 27.59
CA GLN A 227 5.00 -0.61 28.44
C GLN A 227 6.20 -1.14 27.61
N HIS A 228 5.94 -1.89 26.54
CA HIS A 228 7.00 -2.33 25.62
C HIS A 228 7.63 -1.16 24.84
N LEU A 229 6.85 -0.15 24.43
CA LEU A 229 7.37 1.03 23.74
C LEU A 229 8.35 1.82 24.63
N LEU A 230 8.02 1.99 25.92
CA LEU A 230 8.91 2.60 26.91
C LEU A 230 10.21 1.78 27.10
N GLU A 231 10.12 0.45 27.16
CA GLU A 231 11.29 -0.43 27.27
C GLU A 231 12.21 -0.34 26.04
N VAL A 232 11.63 -0.34 24.83
CA VAL A 232 12.37 -0.20 23.56
C VAL A 232 13.01 1.19 23.44
N THR A 233 12.28 2.25 23.84
CA THR A 233 12.79 3.63 23.82
C THR A 233 13.97 3.81 24.77
N LYS A 234 13.90 3.22 25.97
CA LYS A 234 15.03 3.19 26.91
C LYS A 234 16.24 2.45 26.32
N LYS A 235 16.02 1.24 25.78
CA LYS A 235 17.08 0.45 25.12
C LYS A 235 17.69 1.18 23.93
N GLN A 236 16.93 2.00 23.20
CA GLN A 236 17.45 2.86 22.14
C GLN A 236 18.40 3.92 22.70
N SER A 237 18.01 4.68 23.73
CA SER A 237 18.87 5.70 24.34
C SER A 237 20.15 5.09 24.93
N ASP A 238 20.04 3.93 25.60
CA ASP A 238 21.19 3.15 26.10
C ASP A 238 22.16 2.71 24.98
N LEU A 239 21.67 2.51 23.74
CA LEU A 239 22.49 2.16 22.57
C LEU A 239 23.10 3.40 21.90
N GLU A 240 22.37 4.51 21.83
CA GLU A 240 22.87 5.79 21.29
C GLU A 240 24.03 6.32 22.11
N LEU A 241 23.93 6.27 23.44
CA LEU A 241 25.02 6.64 24.35
C LEU A 241 26.27 5.74 24.17
N LYS A 242 26.08 4.44 23.91
CA LYS A 242 27.18 3.51 23.62
C LYS A 242 27.83 3.80 22.27
N LEU A 243 27.03 4.07 21.24
CA LEU A 243 27.51 4.39 19.89
C LEU A 243 28.31 5.72 19.91
N LEU A 244 27.82 6.74 20.61
CA LEU A 244 28.53 8.00 20.80
C LEU A 244 29.88 7.79 21.51
N LYS A 245 29.94 6.92 22.54
CA LYS A 245 31.20 6.55 23.19
C LYS A 245 32.16 5.78 22.27
N VAL A 246 31.65 4.85 21.45
CA VAL A 246 32.48 4.14 20.46
C VAL A 246 33.08 5.12 19.44
N ASN A 247 32.29 6.06 18.94
CA ASN A 247 32.77 7.08 17.99
C ASN A 247 33.84 7.99 18.61
N LEU A 248 33.77 8.31 19.90
CA LEU A 248 34.84 9.06 20.59
C LEU A 248 36.15 8.25 20.61
N ASN A 249 36.08 6.99 21.08
CA ASN A 249 37.23 6.09 21.10
C ASN A 249 37.83 5.85 19.69
N GLU A 250 37.00 5.77 18.64
CA GLU A 250 37.47 5.60 17.26
C GLU A 250 38.20 6.86 16.76
N ASN A 251 37.73 8.06 17.11
CA ASN A 251 38.43 9.31 16.77
C ASN A 251 39.76 9.46 17.55
N GLU A 252 39.81 9.06 18.81
CA GLU A 252 41.03 9.05 19.63
C GLU A 252 42.08 8.08 19.05
N THR A 253 41.71 6.82 18.84
CA THR A 253 42.60 5.79 18.27
C THR A 253 43.04 6.11 16.84
N LYS A 254 42.18 6.74 16.04
CA LYS A 254 42.57 7.26 14.72
C LYS A 254 43.59 8.39 14.81
N SER A 255 43.41 9.35 15.72
CA SER A 255 44.35 10.45 15.96
C SER A 255 45.72 9.95 16.43
N GLU A 256 45.74 8.93 17.29
CA GLU A 256 46.96 8.27 17.74
C GLU A 256 47.65 7.49 16.59
N ASN A 257 46.89 6.77 15.77
CA ASN A 257 47.42 6.08 14.60
C ASN A 257 47.99 7.06 13.54
N ASP A 258 47.30 8.18 13.29
CA ASP A 258 47.78 9.27 12.40
C ASP A 258 49.05 9.96 12.95
N ARG A 259 49.27 9.93 14.27
CA ARG A 259 50.53 10.36 14.91
C ARG A 259 51.63 9.31 14.72
N LEU A 260 51.37 8.06 15.08
CA LEU A 260 52.33 6.95 14.98
C LEU A 260 52.79 6.74 13.53
N GLN A 261 51.91 6.92 12.54
CA GLN A 261 52.26 6.84 11.13
C GLN A 261 53.19 7.99 10.68
N LYS A 262 53.08 9.20 11.25
CA LYS A 262 54.01 10.31 10.98
C LYS A 262 55.39 10.05 11.61
N GLU A 263 55.40 9.60 12.86
CA GLU A 263 56.61 9.25 13.59
C GLU A 263 57.37 8.09 12.90
N LYS A 264 56.62 7.07 12.46
CA LYS A 264 57.16 6.00 11.60
C LYS A 264 57.78 6.55 10.32
N ASN A 265 57.08 7.40 9.57
CA ASN A 265 57.59 7.94 8.30
C ASN A 265 58.90 8.74 8.51
N GLN A 266 59.00 9.51 9.60
CA GLN A 266 60.22 10.24 9.97
C GLN A 266 61.39 9.30 10.29
N LEU A 267 61.13 8.20 11.01
CA LEU A 267 62.16 7.17 11.29
C LEU A 267 62.58 6.42 10.02
N GLU A 268 61.67 6.14 9.08
CA GLU A 268 61.99 5.56 7.77
C GLU A 268 62.80 6.51 6.88
N GLU A 269 62.59 7.83 6.99
CA GLU A 269 63.40 8.86 6.29
C GLU A 269 64.81 8.98 6.90
N GLN A 270 64.93 9.05 8.22
CA GLN A 270 66.23 9.04 8.93
C GLN A 270 67.03 7.76 8.66
N LEU A 271 66.37 6.59 8.63
CA LEU A 271 67.03 5.33 8.26
C LEU A 271 67.54 5.36 6.82
N GLN A 272 66.82 5.98 5.88
CA GLN A 272 67.30 6.14 4.50
C GLN A 272 68.50 7.09 4.40
N GLU A 273 68.49 8.22 5.14
CA GLU A 273 69.60 9.16 5.17
C GLU A 273 70.88 8.54 5.78
N ILE A 274 70.75 7.86 6.92
CA ILE A 274 71.87 7.13 7.55
C ILE A 274 72.37 6.01 6.64
N THR A 275 71.47 5.24 6.01
CA THR A 275 71.86 4.19 5.04
C THR A 275 72.64 4.76 3.87
N ARG A 276 72.20 5.91 3.34
CA ARG A 276 72.87 6.62 2.23
C ARG A 276 74.26 7.11 2.62
N SER A 277 74.38 7.80 3.76
CA SER A 277 75.65 8.29 4.30
C SER A 277 76.64 7.16 4.58
N LEU A 278 76.15 6.01 5.07
CA LEU A 278 76.93 4.80 5.24
C LEU A 278 77.41 4.22 3.90
N GLU A 279 76.56 4.21 2.87
CA GLU A 279 76.92 3.72 1.53
C GLU A 279 77.93 4.63 0.82
N GLU A 280 77.77 5.96 0.94
CA GLU A 280 78.74 6.95 0.47
C GLU A 280 80.09 6.78 1.19
N SER A 281 80.08 6.55 2.51
CA SER A 281 81.28 6.25 3.32
C SER A 281 81.98 4.95 2.90
N LYS A 282 81.23 3.86 2.67
CA LYS A 282 81.78 2.59 2.13
C LYS A 282 82.45 2.81 0.78
N ASN A 283 81.80 3.57 -0.12
CA ASN A 283 82.33 3.86 -1.45
C ASN A 283 83.63 4.68 -1.38
N TYR A 284 83.70 5.67 -0.49
CA TYR A 284 84.92 6.45 -0.25
C TYR A 284 86.07 5.59 0.30
N ILE A 285 85.79 4.71 1.28
CA ILE A 285 86.77 3.74 1.80
C ILE A 285 87.25 2.79 0.69
N SER A 286 86.35 2.32 -0.18
CA SER A 286 86.71 1.47 -1.33
C SER A 286 87.64 2.18 -2.30
N GLN A 287 87.37 3.45 -2.63
CA GLN A 287 88.26 4.28 -3.46
C GLN A 287 89.65 4.45 -2.82
N LEU A 288 89.72 4.76 -1.52
CA LEU A 288 90.99 4.86 -0.79
C LEU A 288 91.77 3.55 -0.76
N GLN A 289 91.09 2.40 -0.63
CA GLN A 289 91.73 1.09 -0.71
C GLN A 289 92.28 0.80 -2.12
N ILE A 290 91.56 1.17 -3.17
CA ILE A 290 92.00 1.03 -4.57
C ILE A 290 93.23 1.92 -4.83
N GLN A 291 93.19 3.18 -4.40
CA GLN A 291 94.33 4.09 -4.51
C GLN A 291 95.55 3.57 -3.73
N THR A 292 95.35 3.13 -2.48
CA THR A 292 96.44 2.57 -1.65
C THR A 292 97.06 1.32 -2.29
N LYS A 293 96.24 0.45 -2.90
CA LYS A 293 96.71 -0.72 -3.67
C LYS A 293 97.51 -0.29 -4.91
N LYS A 294 97.05 0.74 -5.63
CA LYS A 294 97.76 1.32 -6.79
C LYS A 294 99.11 1.92 -6.39
N GLU A 295 99.14 2.79 -5.38
CA GLU A 295 100.37 3.40 -4.87
C GLU A 295 101.39 2.37 -4.37
N LYS A 296 100.95 1.34 -3.62
CA LYS A 296 101.83 0.23 -3.23
C LYS A 296 102.40 -0.49 -4.44
N ARG A 297 101.59 -0.75 -5.48
CA ARG A 297 102.04 -1.39 -6.73
C ARG A 297 103.01 -0.52 -7.51
N ASP A 298 102.79 0.80 -7.57
CA ASP A 298 103.65 1.72 -8.32
C ASP A 298 104.97 2.01 -7.58
N ARG A 299 104.97 2.10 -6.23
CA ARG A 299 106.21 2.09 -5.42
C ARG A 299 106.99 0.78 -5.59
N ALA A 300 106.32 -0.37 -5.66
CA ALA A 300 106.98 -1.65 -5.91
C ALA A 300 107.65 -1.72 -7.30
N LYS A 301 107.01 -1.19 -8.35
CA LYS A 301 107.66 -1.03 -9.68
C LYS A 301 108.90 -0.15 -9.60
N GLN A 302 108.80 1.02 -8.96
CA GLN A 302 109.91 1.96 -8.81
C GLN A 302 111.10 1.33 -8.07
N ALA A 303 110.83 0.59 -7.00
CA ALA A 303 111.85 -0.15 -6.25
C ALA A 303 112.54 -1.24 -7.10
N LEU A 304 111.78 -1.96 -7.94
CA LEU A 304 112.33 -2.93 -8.88
C LEU A 304 113.24 -2.26 -9.92
N THR A 305 112.79 -1.20 -10.60
CA THR A 305 113.59 -0.48 -11.60
C THR A 305 114.83 0.18 -10.99
N LEU A 306 114.76 0.65 -9.74
CA LEU A 306 115.92 1.17 -9.01
C LEU A 306 116.92 0.04 -8.69
N THR A 307 116.44 -1.12 -8.27
CA THR A 307 117.27 -2.29 -7.99
C THR A 307 117.97 -2.82 -9.26
N GLU A 308 117.26 -2.82 -10.39
CA GLU A 308 117.79 -3.15 -11.71
C GLU A 308 118.90 -2.17 -12.14
N SER A 309 118.67 -0.86 -12.00
CA SER A 309 119.69 0.17 -12.28
C SER A 309 120.95 0.00 -11.41
N ILE A 310 120.76 -0.24 -10.10
CA ILE A 310 121.87 -0.50 -9.16
C ILE A 310 122.61 -1.81 -9.51
N ALA A 311 121.90 -2.84 -10.00
CA ALA A 311 122.52 -4.08 -10.43
C ALA A 311 123.40 -3.88 -11.69
N LEU A 312 122.92 -3.11 -12.67
CA LEU A 312 123.66 -2.74 -13.88
C LEU A 312 124.90 -1.88 -13.56
N GLU A 313 124.77 -0.89 -12.68
CA GLU A 313 125.89 -0.07 -12.21
C GLU A 313 126.93 -0.94 -11.48
N ARG A 314 126.48 -1.83 -10.60
CA ARG A 314 127.34 -2.80 -9.89
C ARG A 314 128.07 -3.74 -10.85
N GLU A 315 127.41 -4.21 -11.91
CA GLU A 315 128.04 -5.05 -12.93
C GLU A 315 129.15 -4.27 -13.68
N ASN A 316 128.89 -3.00 -14.00
CA ASN A 316 129.87 -2.11 -14.65
C ASN A 316 131.08 -1.86 -13.73
N LEU A 317 130.85 -1.57 -12.45
CA LEU A 317 131.91 -1.43 -11.44
C LEU A 317 132.73 -2.71 -11.24
N VAL A 318 132.11 -3.89 -11.34
CA VAL A 318 132.82 -5.18 -11.31
C VAL A 318 133.72 -5.35 -12.54
N LYS A 319 133.23 -5.02 -13.76
CA LYS A 319 134.04 -5.04 -14.99
C LYS A 319 135.25 -4.10 -14.91
N GLN A 320 135.09 -2.92 -14.31
CA GLN A 320 136.20 -2.00 -14.04
C GLN A 320 137.19 -2.59 -13.03
N LEU A 321 136.71 -3.18 -11.94
CA LEU A 321 137.55 -3.83 -10.92
C LEU A 321 138.34 -5.03 -11.49
N ASP A 322 137.74 -5.86 -12.34
CA ASP A 322 138.44 -7.00 -12.95
C ASP A 322 139.43 -6.56 -14.05
N SER A 323 139.15 -5.46 -14.75
CA SER A 323 140.14 -4.79 -15.61
C SER A 323 141.35 -4.31 -14.80
N LEU A 324 141.12 -3.62 -13.67
CA LEU A 324 142.18 -3.17 -12.76
C LEU A 324 142.97 -4.34 -12.13
N LYS A 325 142.31 -5.44 -11.75
CA LYS A 325 143.00 -6.67 -11.31
C LYS A 325 143.85 -7.26 -12.41
N THR A 326 143.40 -7.24 -13.67
CA THR A 326 144.17 -7.77 -14.81
C THR A 326 145.42 -6.92 -15.06
N ILE A 327 145.32 -5.60 -14.92
CA ILE A 327 146.46 -4.68 -14.98
C ILE A 327 147.42 -4.92 -13.81
N ASN A 328 146.92 -4.93 -12.56
CA ASN A 328 147.75 -5.21 -11.40
C ASN A 328 148.40 -6.59 -11.44
N LYS A 329 147.73 -7.61 -12.01
CA LYS A 329 148.34 -8.92 -12.20
C LYS A 329 149.50 -8.85 -13.20
N ARG A 330 149.35 -8.15 -14.32
CA ARG A 330 150.48 -7.93 -15.25
C ARG A 330 151.65 -7.21 -14.57
N LEU A 331 151.38 -6.18 -13.76
CA LEU A 331 152.43 -5.48 -13.00
C LEU A 331 153.14 -6.39 -11.98
N VAL A 332 152.46 -7.36 -11.39
CA VAL A 332 153.07 -8.39 -10.51
C VAL A 332 153.82 -9.44 -11.34
N ASP A 333 153.23 -9.94 -12.43
CA ASP A 333 153.86 -10.89 -13.35
C ASP A 333 155.14 -10.29 -13.99
N GLU A 334 155.20 -8.97 -14.22
CA GLU A 334 156.40 -8.22 -14.66
C GLU A 334 157.43 -8.01 -13.54
N HIS A 335 156.96 -7.78 -12.30
CA HIS A 335 157.83 -7.57 -11.13
C HIS A 335 158.53 -8.86 -10.68
N ASP A 336 157.80 -9.97 -10.62
CA ASP A 336 158.30 -11.27 -10.15
C ASP A 336 159.25 -11.96 -11.15
N LEU A 337 159.35 -11.44 -12.38
CA LEU A 337 160.38 -11.82 -13.36
C LEU A 337 161.76 -11.21 -13.07
N HIS A 338 161.88 -10.23 -12.16
CA HIS A 338 163.09 -9.39 -12.06
C HIS A 338 163.98 -9.61 -10.84
N LEU A 339 163.49 -10.16 -9.71
CA LEU A 339 164.28 -10.39 -8.48
C LEU A 339 163.78 -11.62 -7.68
N GLY A 340 164.61 -12.33 -6.91
CA GLY A 340 166.06 -12.16 -6.77
C GLY A 340 166.69 -12.44 -5.40
N SER A 341 166.47 -13.63 -4.80
CA SER A 341 167.23 -14.22 -3.66
C SER A 341 166.92 -13.83 -2.19
N LYS A 342 167.07 -14.84 -1.31
CA LYS A 342 167.46 -14.85 0.14
C LYS A 342 166.49 -14.37 1.25
N LYS A 343 166.21 -15.30 2.20
CA LYS A 343 166.35 -15.22 3.70
C LYS A 343 165.54 -14.13 4.49
N GLN A 344 165.25 -14.22 5.79
CA GLN A 344 165.15 -15.30 6.82
C GLN A 344 164.37 -14.74 8.04
N ASP A 345 163.65 -15.61 8.76
CA ASP A 345 163.33 -15.56 10.22
C ASP A 345 162.56 -14.37 10.86
N GLN A 346 162.32 -14.50 12.17
CA GLN A 346 161.34 -13.79 13.03
C GLN A 346 162.08 -12.94 14.12
N PRO A 347 161.47 -12.43 15.22
CA PRO A 347 160.09 -11.96 15.49
C PRO A 347 160.03 -10.56 16.18
N ALA A 348 158.86 -9.89 16.28
CA ALA A 348 158.47 -8.97 17.38
C ALA A 348 157.00 -8.49 17.30
N SER A 349 156.44 -8.02 18.42
CA SER A 349 155.08 -7.44 18.59
C SER A 349 155.18 -6.06 19.30
N PRO A 350 154.09 -5.31 19.62
CA PRO A 350 152.68 -5.35 19.18
C PRO A 350 152.09 -3.97 18.78
N SER A 351 150.82 -3.92 18.31
CA SER A 351 149.68 -3.18 18.94
C SER A 351 148.53 -2.71 18.00
N HIS A 352 147.32 -2.68 18.57
CA HIS A 352 146.06 -1.98 18.19
C HIS A 352 145.63 -1.77 16.71
N ALA A 353 144.50 -2.40 16.30
CA ALA A 353 143.17 -1.75 16.24
C ALA A 353 142.17 -2.37 15.21
N SER A 354 141.10 -3.01 15.72
CA SER A 354 139.73 -3.11 15.17
C SER A 354 139.46 -3.37 13.67
N LYS A 355 138.87 -4.53 13.36
CA LYS A 355 137.75 -4.68 12.41
C LYS A 355 137.01 -6.02 12.54
N ARG A 356 135.67 -6.01 12.40
CA ARG A 356 134.83 -7.20 12.18
C ARG A 356 134.95 -7.68 10.71
N PRO A 357 134.79 -8.98 10.43
CA PRO A 357 134.40 -9.47 9.11
C PRO A 357 132.92 -9.90 9.04
N MET A 358 132.25 -9.57 7.94
CA MET A 358 131.07 -10.28 7.42
C MET A 358 131.39 -10.85 6.03
N ARG A 359 130.80 -12.00 5.68
CA ARG A 359 130.65 -12.64 4.34
C ARG A 359 130.06 -14.04 4.59
N LYS A 360 129.31 -14.73 3.69
CA LYS A 360 128.69 -14.46 2.36
C LYS A 360 127.61 -15.56 2.24
N GLN A 361 126.32 -15.34 1.98
CA GLN A 361 125.62 -14.85 0.77
C GLN A 361 125.80 -15.68 -0.52
N GLY A 362 124.65 -16.17 -1.03
CA GLY A 362 124.45 -16.98 -2.24
C GLY A 362 123.78 -18.33 -1.93
N SER A 363 122.69 -18.83 -2.55
CA SER A 363 121.50 -18.28 -3.25
C SER A 363 120.90 -19.39 -4.14
N ILE A 364 119.58 -19.69 -4.11
CA ILE A 364 118.72 -20.20 -5.22
C ILE A 364 117.35 -20.73 -4.69
N LEU A 365 116.26 -20.49 -5.45
CA LEU A 365 114.87 -21.05 -5.47
C LEU A 365 114.16 -21.42 -4.13
N SER A 366 113.02 -20.81 -3.78
CA SER A 366 111.61 -21.14 -4.15
C SER A 366 111.00 -22.29 -3.28
N ASP A 367 109.71 -22.37 -2.97
CA ASP A 367 108.53 -21.90 -3.74
C ASP A 367 107.20 -21.79 -2.92
N TYR A 368 106.15 -21.21 -3.54
CA TYR A 368 104.69 -21.15 -3.18
C TYR A 368 104.12 -20.54 -1.85
N PHE A 369 103.33 -19.46 -2.03
CA PHE A 369 102.04 -19.07 -1.39
C PHE A 369 101.86 -18.78 0.13
N ASN A 370 101.65 -17.48 0.45
CA ASN A 370 100.43 -16.80 0.97
C ASN A 370 99.56 -17.39 2.14
N PRO A 371 98.80 -16.56 2.91
CA PRO A 371 99.14 -16.25 4.31
C PRO A 371 97.98 -16.51 5.33
N PRO A 372 98.20 -16.33 6.65
CA PRO A 372 97.27 -16.83 7.67
C PRO A 372 96.10 -15.89 8.02
N ASN A 373 95.09 -16.47 8.68
CA ASN A 373 94.01 -15.79 9.39
C ASN A 373 94.29 -15.84 10.91
N LEU A 374 94.08 -14.75 11.65
CA LEU A 374 94.29 -14.69 13.10
C LEU A 374 93.27 -13.77 13.79
N GLU A 375 92.46 -14.41 14.65
CA GLU A 375 91.79 -13.94 15.88
C GLU A 375 92.84 -13.39 16.91
N PRO A 376 92.50 -12.75 18.07
CA PRO A 376 91.42 -13.13 19.01
C PRO A 376 90.63 -12.05 19.81
N GLU A 377 89.47 -12.47 20.36
CA GLU A 377 88.86 -12.21 21.71
C GLU A 377 88.64 -10.75 22.23
N GLU A 378 87.87 -10.42 23.30
CA GLU A 378 87.23 -11.17 24.43
C GLU A 378 86.07 -10.32 25.07
N ASP A 379 85.03 -10.97 25.65
CA ASP A 379 84.08 -10.55 26.75
C ASP A 379 83.27 -9.21 26.72
N ASP A 380 82.22 -8.92 27.55
CA ASP A 380 81.62 -9.58 28.74
C ASP A 380 80.07 -9.30 28.93
N ASP A 381 79.46 -9.98 29.92
CA ASP A 381 78.12 -10.00 30.59
C ASP A 381 77.12 -8.81 30.50
N GLY A 382 75.81 -8.99 30.79
CA GLY A 382 75.09 -10.18 31.34
C GLY A 382 73.57 -9.97 31.56
N ILE A 383 72.85 -10.99 32.11
CA ILE A 383 71.36 -11.04 32.25
C ILE A 383 70.90 -11.50 33.66
N PRO A 384 69.78 -10.97 34.20
CA PRO A 384 68.63 -11.75 34.72
C PRO A 384 67.25 -11.07 34.42
N SER A 385 66.02 -11.58 34.61
CA SER A 385 65.32 -12.86 34.95
C SER A 385 63.85 -12.67 34.46
N ALA A 386 63.02 -13.61 33.97
CA ALA A 386 62.55 -14.94 34.44
C ALA A 386 61.65 -14.87 35.71
N HIS A 387 60.57 -15.66 35.91
CA HIS A 387 60.14 -16.94 35.29
C HIS A 387 58.61 -17.22 35.44
N ASN A 388 58.07 -18.18 34.66
CA ASN A 388 56.89 -19.06 34.93
C ASN A 388 55.44 -18.48 34.87
N ASN A 389 54.39 -19.23 34.48
CA ASN A 389 54.30 -20.65 34.05
C ASN A 389 53.10 -20.96 33.09
N GLU A 390 53.24 -22.09 32.36
CA GLU A 390 52.25 -23.12 31.94
C GLU A 390 50.73 -22.89 32.18
N ASN A 391 49.75 -23.29 31.34
CA ASN A 391 49.66 -24.00 30.03
C ASN A 391 48.17 -23.90 29.50
N ASP A 392 47.59 -24.54 28.46
CA ASP A 392 47.98 -25.61 27.50
C ASP A 392 47.10 -25.68 26.19
N ILE A 393 47.46 -26.60 25.27
CA ILE A 393 46.63 -27.43 24.33
C ILE A 393 45.58 -26.79 23.35
N ASP A 394 46.01 -26.74 22.07
CA ASP A 394 45.36 -27.26 20.83
C ASP A 394 44.51 -26.38 19.84
N THR A 395 44.60 -26.79 18.57
CA THR A 395 43.77 -26.52 17.38
C THR A 395 43.82 -25.16 16.63
N SER A 396 44.76 -25.12 15.66
CA SER A 396 44.43 -25.15 14.21
C SER A 396 44.76 -23.96 13.27
N ARG A 397 45.27 -24.35 12.10
CA ARG A 397 45.04 -23.84 10.72
C ARG A 397 45.05 -22.31 10.48
N HIS A 398 46.04 -21.79 9.75
CA HIS A 398 46.01 -21.70 8.28
C HIS A 398 44.66 -21.25 7.65
N ARG A 399 44.53 -19.95 7.30
CA ARG A 399 44.40 -19.53 5.88
C ARG A 399 44.54 -18.00 5.66
N LYS A 400 44.73 -17.62 4.40
CA LYS A 400 44.97 -16.24 3.94
C LYS A 400 43.68 -15.46 3.66
N ARG A 401 43.77 -14.13 3.87
CA ARG A 401 42.95 -13.04 3.27
C ARG A 401 42.21 -13.40 1.96
N ARG A 402 40.91 -13.07 1.88
CA ARG A 402 40.38 -12.14 0.85
C ARG A 402 38.95 -11.65 1.12
N SER A 403 38.80 -10.31 1.13
CA SER A 403 37.65 -9.49 0.68
C SER A 403 36.21 -10.05 0.69
N ARG A 404 35.32 -9.38 1.43
CA ARG A 404 33.87 -9.25 1.12
C ARG A 404 33.44 -7.80 1.40
N ALA A 405 32.42 -7.30 0.69
CA ALA A 405 32.03 -5.89 0.69
C ALA A 405 31.07 -5.51 1.85
N HIS A 406 30.84 -4.21 2.03
CA HIS A 406 29.90 -3.66 3.00
C HIS A 406 28.44 -4.00 2.66
N GLU A 407 27.70 -4.45 3.67
CA GLU A 407 26.25 -4.30 3.76
C GLU A 407 25.97 -3.22 4.84
N LEU A 408 24.99 -2.34 4.59
CA LEU A 408 24.54 -1.32 5.54
C LEU A 408 23.02 -1.48 5.73
N GLY A 409 22.62 -1.95 6.91
CA GLY A 409 21.22 -1.99 7.31
C GLY A 409 20.80 -0.67 7.98
N THR A 410 19.70 -0.09 7.51
CA THR A 410 19.03 1.04 8.17
C THR A 410 17.83 0.57 9.00
N ARG A 411 17.43 1.38 9.98
CA ARG A 411 16.56 1.02 11.10
C ARG A 411 15.33 1.94 11.12
N GLU A 412 14.15 1.36 11.33
CA GLU A 412 12.88 2.08 11.38
C GLU A 412 12.73 2.96 12.64
N GLN A 413 11.93 4.02 12.51
CA GLN A 413 11.35 4.80 13.61
C GLN A 413 9.97 5.36 13.20
N PRO A 414 9.15 5.89 14.14
CA PRO A 414 7.71 5.63 14.14
C PRO A 414 6.86 6.60 13.29
N VAL A 415 5.67 6.11 12.90
CA VAL A 415 4.65 6.88 12.17
C VAL A 415 3.60 7.44 13.13
N GLY A 416 3.56 8.77 13.24
CA GLY A 416 2.41 9.54 13.72
C GLY A 416 1.64 10.15 12.54
N ALA A 417 0.37 10.51 12.74
CA ALA A 417 -0.52 10.89 11.64
C ALA A 417 -0.14 12.22 10.95
N ASN A 418 -0.05 12.19 9.61
CA ASN A 418 -0.68 13.15 8.69
C ASN A 418 -0.57 12.65 7.24
N SER A 419 -1.70 12.44 6.57
CA SER A 419 -1.78 11.77 5.27
C SER A 419 -1.71 12.74 4.08
N VAL A 420 -0.54 13.31 3.81
CA VAL A 420 -0.28 14.15 2.62
C VAL A 420 1.12 13.88 2.06
N PHE A 421 1.18 13.35 0.82
CA PHE A 421 2.35 13.27 -0.08
C PHE A 421 3.75 13.04 0.54
N GLN A 422 4.10 11.80 0.85
CA GLN A 422 5.47 11.30 0.63
C GLN A 422 5.57 9.77 0.68
N HIS A 423 6.12 9.16 -0.38
CA HIS A 423 7.09 8.04 -0.33
C HIS A 423 7.53 7.70 -1.76
N THR A 424 8.75 8.10 -2.13
CA THR A 424 9.34 7.82 -3.46
C THR A 424 10.82 7.46 -3.33
N GLU A 425 11.11 6.39 -2.59
CA GLU A 425 12.41 5.72 -2.45
C GLU A 425 12.13 4.36 -1.77
N LEU A 426 12.76 3.22 -2.08
CA LEU A 426 13.87 2.95 -3.01
C LEU A 426 13.56 1.74 -3.91
N MET A 427 14.11 1.70 -5.13
CA MET A 427 15.07 0.68 -5.63
C MET A 427 15.34 0.85 -7.14
N SER A 428 16.54 0.45 -7.59
CA SER A 428 17.01 0.53 -8.99
C SER A 428 16.03 -0.13 -9.98
N VAL A 429 15.67 0.49 -11.11
CA VAL A 429 16.53 0.96 -12.22
C VAL A 429 15.90 2.20 -12.91
N ALA A 430 16.73 3.02 -13.58
CA ALA A 430 16.34 4.13 -14.47
C ALA A 430 15.56 5.31 -13.84
N HIS A 431 16.25 6.17 -13.10
CA HIS A 431 15.78 7.56 -12.92
C HIS A 431 15.73 8.31 -14.27
N ASN A 432 14.83 9.29 -14.35
CA ASN A 432 14.53 10.16 -15.51
C ASN A 432 13.73 9.53 -16.68
N ALA A 433 13.26 8.29 -16.56
CA ALA A 433 12.22 7.77 -17.45
C ALA A 433 10.84 8.34 -17.05
N VAL A 434 10.36 9.36 -17.78
CA VAL A 434 8.93 9.72 -17.75
C VAL A 434 8.15 8.53 -18.34
N PRO A 435 7.10 8.02 -17.67
CA PRO A 435 6.35 6.89 -18.20
C PRO A 435 5.65 7.28 -19.52
N ASP A 436 5.77 6.42 -20.52
CA ASP A 436 5.08 6.53 -21.82
C ASP A 436 3.55 6.55 -21.63
N ARG A 437 3.07 5.80 -20.63
CA ARG A 437 1.65 5.58 -20.31
C ARG A 437 1.46 5.38 -18.81
N MET A 438 0.27 5.71 -18.32
CA MET A 438 -0.14 5.47 -16.95
C MET A 438 -1.52 4.79 -16.98
N PHE A 439 -1.65 3.66 -16.27
CA PHE A 439 -2.88 2.86 -16.23
C PHE A 439 -3.33 2.65 -14.78
N LYS A 440 -4.64 2.73 -14.56
CA LYS A 440 -5.31 2.53 -13.27
C LYS A 440 -5.82 1.10 -13.15
N VAL A 441 -5.33 0.40 -12.12
CA VAL A 441 -5.66 -0.98 -11.79
C VAL A 441 -6.32 -1.00 -10.41
N ALA A 442 -7.61 -1.33 -10.33
CA ALA A 442 -8.33 -1.43 -9.07
C ALA A 442 -8.40 -2.87 -8.56
N PHE A 443 -8.01 -3.10 -7.31
CA PHE A 443 -8.13 -4.41 -6.65
C PHE A 443 -9.41 -4.48 -5.81
N ILE A 444 -10.26 -5.47 -6.09
CA ILE A 444 -11.56 -5.67 -5.42
C ILE A 444 -11.76 -7.13 -5.00
N GLY A 445 -12.81 -7.38 -4.21
CA GLY A 445 -13.09 -8.66 -3.57
C GLY A 445 -13.20 -8.52 -2.06
N ASP A 446 -13.59 -9.60 -1.39
CA ASP A 446 -13.93 -9.63 0.04
C ASP A 446 -12.75 -9.23 0.96
N SER A 447 -13.07 -9.00 2.24
CA SER A 447 -12.08 -8.80 3.30
C SER A 447 -11.22 -10.06 3.50
N GLY A 448 -9.94 -9.90 3.80
CA GLY A 448 -9.04 -11.03 4.11
C GLY A 448 -8.59 -11.89 2.92
N VAL A 449 -9.06 -11.69 1.69
CA VAL A 449 -8.61 -12.46 0.49
C VAL A 449 -7.14 -12.20 0.09
N GLY A 450 -6.53 -11.14 0.62
CA GLY A 450 -5.10 -10.84 0.44
C GLY A 450 -4.74 -9.81 -0.64
N LYS A 451 -5.64 -8.89 -1.00
CA LYS A 451 -5.41 -7.80 -1.99
C LYS A 451 -4.17 -6.96 -1.65
N THR A 452 -4.14 -6.39 -0.46
CA THR A 452 -3.00 -5.64 0.10
C THR A 452 -1.70 -6.45 0.08
N SER A 453 -1.79 -7.75 0.37
CA SER A 453 -0.64 -8.67 0.39
C SER A 453 -0.11 -8.95 -1.03
N PHE A 454 -1.00 -9.05 -2.02
CA PHE A 454 -0.64 -9.18 -3.45
C PHE A 454 0.06 -7.91 -3.93
N ILE A 455 -0.50 -6.74 -3.63
CA ILE A 455 0.07 -5.43 -4.00
C ILE A 455 1.43 -5.22 -3.32
N GLN A 456 1.55 -5.44 -2.01
CA GLN A 456 2.83 -5.32 -1.31
C GLN A 456 3.88 -6.28 -1.90
N ARG A 457 3.51 -7.54 -2.19
CA ARG A 457 4.40 -8.52 -2.83
C ARG A 457 4.86 -8.06 -4.21
N PHE A 458 3.96 -7.52 -5.04
CA PHE A 458 4.32 -6.98 -6.35
C PHE A 458 5.18 -5.69 -6.28
N CYS A 459 4.88 -4.79 -5.35
CA CYS A 459 5.59 -3.53 -5.19
C CYS A 459 6.99 -3.70 -4.59
N THR A 460 7.14 -4.55 -3.57
CA THR A 460 8.31 -4.59 -2.66
C THR A 460 8.99 -5.95 -2.54
N ASP A 461 8.47 -6.99 -3.18
CA ASP A 461 8.82 -8.41 -2.98
C ASP A 461 8.89 -8.85 -1.50
N SER A 462 7.96 -8.32 -0.69
CA SER A 462 7.83 -8.66 0.72
C SER A 462 6.41 -9.11 1.07
N PHE A 463 6.30 -9.95 2.09
CA PHE A 463 5.04 -10.45 2.64
C PHE A 463 5.07 -10.33 4.17
N LYS A 464 3.91 -10.11 4.79
CA LYS A 464 3.71 -10.03 6.23
C LYS A 464 2.58 -11.00 6.59
N ASP A 465 2.79 -11.89 7.58
CA ASP A 465 1.75 -12.86 7.97
C ASP A 465 0.53 -12.20 8.64
N SER A 466 0.64 -10.94 9.09
CA SER A 466 -0.47 -10.14 9.61
C SER A 466 -0.58 -8.78 8.92
N PHE A 467 -1.82 -8.42 8.59
CA PHE A 467 -2.24 -7.10 8.13
C PHE A 467 -3.41 -6.65 8.99
N ALA A 468 -3.45 -5.36 9.36
CA ALA A 468 -4.68 -4.74 9.83
C ALA A 468 -5.68 -4.68 8.67
N ALA A 469 -6.98 -4.67 8.96
CA ALA A 469 -8.00 -4.50 7.91
C ALA A 469 -7.83 -3.14 7.23
N THR A 470 -7.70 -3.11 5.90
CA THR A 470 -7.55 -1.89 5.11
C THR A 470 -8.72 -0.94 5.37
N ILE A 471 -8.43 0.27 5.85
CA ILE A 471 -9.42 1.34 6.08
C ILE A 471 -9.32 2.32 4.91
N GLY A 472 -10.42 2.49 4.17
CA GLY A 472 -10.45 3.34 2.97
C GLY A 472 -9.81 2.67 1.76
N VAL A 473 -8.93 3.39 1.06
CA VAL A 473 -8.28 2.94 -0.18
C VAL A 473 -6.83 3.43 -0.19
N ASP A 474 -5.88 2.53 -0.44
CA ASP A 474 -4.45 2.86 -0.62
C ASP A 474 -4.11 2.95 -2.11
N LEU A 475 -3.11 3.76 -2.45
CA LEU A 475 -2.65 3.99 -3.82
C LEU A 475 -1.12 3.86 -3.91
N GLN A 476 -0.66 2.79 -4.57
CA GLN A 476 0.76 2.54 -4.82
C GLN A 476 1.04 2.64 -6.32
N VAL A 477 2.18 3.20 -6.70
CA VAL A 477 2.57 3.35 -8.12
C VAL A 477 3.80 2.50 -8.41
N LYS A 478 3.69 1.58 -9.38
CA LYS A 478 4.78 0.69 -9.81
C LYS A 478 5.10 0.92 -11.28
N MET A 479 6.37 1.17 -11.57
CA MET A 479 6.88 1.26 -12.94
C MET A 479 7.19 -0.15 -13.46
N LEU A 480 6.72 -0.47 -14.67
CA LEU A 480 7.06 -1.68 -15.42
C LEU A 480 7.70 -1.30 -16.77
N ASN A 481 8.48 -2.22 -17.34
CA ASN A 481 8.97 -2.12 -18.72
C ASN A 481 8.32 -3.23 -19.55
N ILE A 482 7.32 -2.89 -20.37
CA ILE A 482 6.59 -3.83 -21.23
C ILE A 482 6.89 -3.49 -22.69
N ASP A 483 7.49 -4.44 -23.40
CA ASP A 483 7.85 -4.33 -24.82
C ASP A 483 8.69 -3.09 -25.16
N ASN A 484 9.69 -2.81 -24.33
CA ASN A 484 10.57 -1.64 -24.38
C ASN A 484 9.86 -0.27 -24.18
N ARG A 485 8.68 -0.25 -23.56
CA ARG A 485 8.02 0.97 -23.08
C ARG A 485 7.92 0.98 -21.55
N VAL A 486 8.10 2.13 -20.95
CA VAL A 486 8.00 2.32 -19.50
C VAL A 486 6.60 2.77 -19.14
N ILE A 487 5.87 1.93 -18.40
CA ILE A 487 4.47 2.20 -18.00
C ILE A 487 4.35 2.31 -16.49
N ALA A 488 3.52 3.25 -16.03
CA ALA A 488 3.20 3.44 -14.62
C ALA A 488 1.85 2.78 -14.29
N LEU A 489 1.85 1.75 -13.46
CA LEU A 489 0.61 1.17 -12.92
C LEU A 489 0.25 1.88 -11.61
N GLN A 490 -0.90 2.53 -11.57
CA GLN A 490 -1.55 2.98 -10.35
C GLN A 490 -2.37 1.81 -9.77
N LEU A 491 -1.95 1.29 -8.62
CA LEU A 491 -2.57 0.16 -7.95
C LEU A 491 -3.43 0.67 -6.80
N TRP A 492 -4.75 0.54 -6.94
CA TRP A 492 -5.72 1.00 -5.94
C TRP A 492 -6.19 -0.19 -5.09
N ASP A 493 -5.70 -0.31 -3.85
CA ASP A 493 -6.11 -1.34 -2.89
C ASP A 493 -7.40 -0.92 -2.18
N THR A 494 -8.52 -1.63 -2.38
CA THR A 494 -9.79 -1.25 -1.75
C THR A 494 -10.09 -2.02 -0.47
N ALA A 495 -10.59 -1.32 0.55
CA ALA A 495 -11.16 -1.95 1.74
C ALA A 495 -12.20 -3.01 1.35
N GLY A 496 -11.92 -4.28 1.66
CA GLY A 496 -12.79 -5.41 1.28
C GLY A 496 -14.08 -5.55 2.07
N GLN A 497 -14.49 -4.55 2.85
CA GLN A 497 -15.72 -4.62 3.63
C GLN A 497 -16.95 -4.47 2.73
N GLU A 498 -17.63 -5.58 2.55
CA GLU A 498 -18.96 -5.76 1.95
C GLU A 498 -20.00 -4.75 2.43
N ARG A 499 -19.91 -4.24 3.66
CA ARG A 499 -20.79 -3.18 4.20
C ARG A 499 -20.66 -1.82 3.51
N PHE A 500 -19.60 -1.59 2.72
CA PHE A 500 -19.33 -0.30 2.05
C PHE A 500 -19.38 -0.38 0.52
N ARG A 501 -20.07 -1.37 -0.07
CA ARG A 501 -20.16 -1.57 -1.54
C ARG A 501 -20.58 -0.32 -2.34
N SER A 502 -21.42 0.55 -1.79
CA SER A 502 -21.80 1.84 -2.41
C SER A 502 -20.61 2.80 -2.57
N ILE A 503 -19.73 2.85 -1.56
CA ILE A 503 -18.49 3.63 -1.57
C ILE A 503 -17.47 2.99 -2.54
N THR A 504 -17.38 1.65 -2.59
CA THR A 504 -16.45 0.94 -3.48
C THR A 504 -16.65 1.28 -4.96
N LYS A 505 -17.90 1.50 -5.41
CA LYS A 505 -18.23 1.86 -6.81
C LYS A 505 -17.50 3.08 -7.35
N GLN A 506 -17.19 4.07 -6.49
CA GLN A 506 -16.49 5.28 -6.92
C GLN A 506 -15.03 5.02 -7.30
N TYR A 507 -14.38 4.03 -6.68
CA TYR A 507 -12.94 3.81 -6.83
C TYR A 507 -12.58 3.03 -8.09
N PHE A 508 -13.36 2.02 -8.49
CA PHE A 508 -13.08 1.28 -9.73
C PHE A 508 -13.69 1.93 -11.00
N ARG A 509 -14.52 2.97 -10.86
CA ARG A 509 -14.94 3.82 -11.98
C ARG A 509 -13.73 4.43 -12.69
N LYS A 510 -13.73 4.43 -14.03
CA LYS A 510 -12.59 4.83 -14.89
C LYS A 510 -11.28 4.12 -14.52
N SER A 511 -11.31 2.80 -14.37
CA SER A 511 -10.09 1.99 -14.29
C SER A 511 -9.84 1.30 -15.61
N ASP A 512 -8.62 1.39 -16.13
CA ASP A 512 -8.18 0.65 -17.33
C ASP A 512 -8.25 -0.87 -17.10
N GLY A 513 -8.19 -1.31 -15.82
CA GLY A 513 -8.49 -2.68 -15.45
C GLY A 513 -8.85 -2.89 -13.98
N VAL A 514 -9.41 -4.07 -13.71
CA VAL A 514 -9.88 -4.51 -12.40
C VAL A 514 -9.39 -5.92 -12.11
N ILE A 515 -8.78 -6.11 -10.94
CA ILE A 515 -8.34 -7.40 -10.43
C ILE A 515 -9.27 -7.82 -9.28
N LEU A 516 -10.12 -8.80 -9.56
CA LEU A 516 -11.08 -9.37 -8.60
C LEU A 516 -10.46 -10.59 -7.94
N VAL A 517 -10.11 -10.44 -6.66
CA VAL A 517 -9.41 -11.46 -5.88
C VAL A 517 -10.40 -12.21 -4.99
N TYR A 518 -10.30 -13.55 -5.01
CA TYR A 518 -10.95 -14.43 -4.02
C TYR A 518 -9.92 -15.35 -3.36
N ASP A 519 -10.34 -16.06 -2.32
CA ASP A 519 -9.50 -16.99 -1.56
C ASP A 519 -9.87 -18.44 -1.94
N VAL A 520 -8.92 -19.20 -2.48
CA VAL A 520 -9.17 -20.60 -2.88
C VAL A 520 -9.51 -21.53 -1.70
N THR A 521 -9.22 -21.11 -0.47
CA THR A 521 -9.59 -21.80 0.77
C THR A 521 -10.99 -21.44 1.27
N SER A 522 -11.69 -20.48 0.67
CA SER A 522 -12.98 -19.99 1.15
C SER A 522 -14.01 -19.88 0.05
N GLU A 523 -14.86 -20.91 -0.05
CA GLU A 523 -15.96 -20.98 -1.03
C GLU A 523 -16.91 -19.78 -0.94
N THR A 524 -17.11 -19.21 0.24
CA THR A 524 -17.91 -17.98 0.45
C THR A 524 -17.36 -16.81 -0.38
N THR A 525 -16.04 -16.61 -0.38
CA THR A 525 -15.42 -15.51 -1.15
C THR A 525 -15.55 -15.73 -2.66
N PHE A 526 -15.49 -16.98 -3.10
CA PHE A 526 -15.72 -17.37 -4.49
C PHE A 526 -17.18 -17.18 -4.91
N ARG A 527 -18.16 -17.55 -4.07
CA ARG A 527 -19.59 -17.25 -4.33
C ARG A 527 -19.83 -15.74 -4.45
N ASN A 528 -19.17 -14.94 -3.62
CA ASN A 528 -19.27 -13.47 -3.65
C ASN A 528 -18.66 -12.81 -4.90
N VAL A 529 -17.79 -13.50 -5.67
CA VAL A 529 -17.26 -13.02 -6.96
C VAL A 529 -18.38 -12.58 -7.90
N ARG A 530 -19.52 -13.31 -7.92
CA ARG A 530 -20.67 -12.97 -8.78
C ARG A 530 -21.23 -11.58 -8.49
N ALA A 531 -21.37 -11.21 -7.21
CA ALA A 531 -21.87 -9.89 -6.80
C ALA A 531 -20.85 -8.76 -7.08
N TRP A 532 -19.55 -9.04 -6.92
CA TRP A 532 -18.49 -8.12 -7.32
C TRP A 532 -18.45 -7.92 -8.83
N MET A 533 -18.60 -8.98 -9.63
CA MET A 533 -18.60 -8.91 -11.09
C MET A 533 -19.77 -8.09 -11.64
N THR A 534 -20.97 -8.25 -11.08
CA THR A 534 -22.11 -7.37 -11.38
C THR A 534 -21.78 -5.92 -11.04
N SER A 535 -21.23 -5.66 -9.85
CA SER A 535 -20.84 -4.31 -9.43
C SER A 535 -19.81 -3.66 -10.36
N VAL A 536 -18.85 -4.43 -10.89
CA VAL A 536 -17.90 -4.00 -11.92
C VAL A 536 -18.64 -3.63 -13.21
N ARG A 537 -19.45 -4.52 -13.74
CA ARG A 537 -20.21 -4.29 -14.99
C ARG A 537 -21.19 -3.12 -14.91
N GLU A 538 -21.66 -2.76 -13.71
CA GLU A 538 -22.51 -1.59 -13.47
C GLU A 538 -21.75 -0.24 -13.40
N SER A 539 -20.43 -0.24 -13.17
CA SER A 539 -19.70 1.01 -12.83
C SER A 539 -18.33 1.19 -13.51
N ALA A 540 -17.80 0.16 -14.15
CA ALA A 540 -16.69 0.26 -15.10
C ALA A 540 -17.22 0.69 -16.48
N GLU A 541 -16.34 1.27 -17.30
CA GLU A 541 -16.64 1.54 -18.70
C GLU A 541 -16.41 0.24 -19.51
N ASP A 542 -17.12 0.04 -20.63
CA ASP A 542 -17.07 -1.20 -21.46
C ASP A 542 -15.64 -1.59 -21.90
N ASP A 543 -14.70 -0.66 -21.81
CA ASP A 543 -13.32 -0.85 -22.22
C ASP A 543 -12.39 -1.42 -21.12
N CYS A 544 -12.88 -1.65 -19.90
CA CYS A 544 -12.08 -2.13 -18.76
C CYS A 544 -11.55 -3.58 -18.95
N ILE A 545 -10.26 -3.83 -18.68
CA ILE A 545 -9.67 -5.18 -18.64
C ILE A 545 -9.90 -5.83 -17.26
N VAL A 546 -10.72 -6.87 -17.19
CA VAL A 546 -11.02 -7.59 -15.93
C VAL A 546 -10.24 -8.90 -15.84
N ALA A 547 -9.67 -9.17 -14.65
CA ALA A 547 -9.06 -10.44 -14.30
C ALA A 547 -9.59 -10.98 -12.97
N LEU A 548 -9.93 -12.27 -12.95
CA LEU A 548 -10.32 -13.04 -11.78
C LEU A 548 -9.10 -13.81 -11.25
N VAL A 549 -8.78 -13.63 -9.97
CA VAL A 549 -7.58 -14.21 -9.33
C VAL A 549 -7.94 -15.03 -8.10
N GLY A 550 -7.67 -16.33 -8.15
CA GLY A 550 -7.72 -17.22 -7.00
C GLY A 550 -6.42 -17.13 -6.19
N ASN A 551 -6.43 -16.43 -5.06
CA ASN A 551 -5.25 -16.24 -4.21
C ASN A 551 -5.16 -17.28 -3.07
N LYS A 552 -3.97 -17.40 -2.46
CA LYS A 552 -3.60 -18.31 -1.36
C LYS A 552 -3.45 -19.79 -1.76
N THR A 553 -3.00 -20.07 -2.98
CA THR A 553 -2.70 -21.44 -3.43
C THR A 553 -1.66 -22.18 -2.57
N ASP A 554 -0.83 -21.46 -1.82
CA ASP A 554 0.12 -22.03 -0.85
C ASP A 554 -0.54 -22.80 0.31
N LEU A 555 -1.83 -22.56 0.56
CA LEU A 555 -2.63 -23.28 1.54
C LEU A 555 -3.33 -24.53 0.96
N CYS A 556 -3.18 -24.79 -0.35
CA CYS A 556 -3.88 -25.87 -1.07
C CYS A 556 -2.89 -26.76 -1.83
N GLY A 557 -2.34 -27.77 -1.14
CA GLY A 557 -1.39 -28.72 -1.75
C GLY A 557 -2.00 -29.76 -2.71
N ASP A 558 -3.32 -29.79 -2.90
CA ASP A 558 -4.02 -30.79 -3.73
C ASP A 558 -5.35 -30.21 -4.26
N ASP A 559 -5.57 -30.24 -5.59
CA ASP A 559 -6.74 -29.65 -6.26
C ASP A 559 -8.05 -30.37 -5.91
N ASP A 560 -7.99 -31.66 -5.54
CA ASP A 560 -9.19 -32.41 -5.15
C ASP A 560 -9.62 -32.18 -3.69
N LYS A 561 -8.76 -31.58 -2.86
CA LYS A 561 -9.03 -31.33 -1.43
C LYS A 561 -9.41 -29.88 -1.09
N ARG A 562 -9.30 -28.94 -2.03
CA ARG A 562 -9.59 -27.52 -1.78
C ARG A 562 -11.07 -27.15 -1.97
N PRO A 563 -11.61 -26.18 -1.21
CA PRO A 563 -13.00 -25.74 -1.33
C PRO A 563 -13.38 -25.15 -2.69
N VAL A 564 -12.43 -24.55 -3.43
CA VAL A 564 -12.67 -23.98 -4.76
C VAL A 564 -11.63 -24.52 -5.74
N LYS A 565 -12.05 -25.33 -6.72
CA LYS A 565 -11.15 -25.98 -7.69
C LYS A 565 -10.81 -25.08 -8.87
N TYR A 566 -9.64 -25.33 -9.49
CA TYR A 566 -9.17 -24.55 -10.66
C TYR A 566 -10.24 -24.45 -11.76
N LYS A 567 -10.85 -25.61 -12.06
CA LYS A 567 -11.85 -25.77 -13.14
C LYS A 567 -13.12 -24.96 -12.91
N ASP A 568 -13.46 -24.61 -11.67
CA ASP A 568 -14.66 -23.86 -11.35
C ASP A 568 -14.39 -22.34 -11.37
N GLY A 569 -13.19 -21.92 -10.95
CA GLY A 569 -12.69 -20.56 -11.20
C GLY A 569 -12.57 -20.23 -12.69
N ALA A 570 -11.99 -21.15 -13.48
CA ALA A 570 -11.88 -21.00 -14.94
C ALA A 570 -13.24 -20.87 -15.62
N LYS A 571 -14.20 -21.77 -15.35
CA LYS A 571 -15.58 -21.68 -15.87
C LYS A 571 -16.25 -20.34 -15.53
N LEU A 572 -16.03 -19.82 -14.32
CA LEU A 572 -16.64 -18.56 -13.89
C LEU A 572 -16.03 -17.37 -14.64
N ALA A 573 -14.74 -17.42 -14.96
CA ALA A 573 -14.11 -16.43 -15.81
C ALA A 573 -14.59 -16.52 -17.27
N ASP A 574 -14.74 -17.73 -17.82
CA ASP A 574 -15.35 -17.98 -19.13
C ASP A 574 -16.81 -17.45 -19.19
N GLU A 575 -17.63 -17.72 -18.16
CA GLU A 575 -19.02 -17.22 -18.01
C GLU A 575 -19.08 -15.68 -18.05
N TYR A 576 -18.06 -15.00 -17.53
CA TYR A 576 -17.97 -13.54 -17.51
C TYR A 576 -17.05 -12.91 -18.57
N GLY A 577 -16.41 -13.71 -19.42
CA GLY A 577 -15.49 -13.24 -20.47
C GLY A 577 -14.25 -12.51 -19.95
N CYS A 578 -13.74 -12.87 -18.77
CA CYS A 578 -12.58 -12.23 -18.13
C CYS A 578 -11.38 -13.19 -18.04
N LEU A 579 -10.19 -12.65 -17.71
CA LEU A 579 -8.98 -13.46 -17.55
C LEU A 579 -9.04 -14.27 -16.25
N PHE A 580 -8.45 -15.48 -16.22
CA PHE A 580 -8.34 -16.30 -15.00
C PHE A 580 -6.90 -16.63 -14.65
N PHE A 581 -6.55 -16.46 -13.38
CA PHE A 581 -5.25 -16.85 -12.82
C PHE A 581 -5.40 -17.36 -11.38
N GLU A 582 -4.39 -18.09 -10.90
CA GLU A 582 -4.25 -18.42 -9.48
C GLU A 582 -2.85 -18.02 -8.98
N SER A 583 -2.77 -17.55 -7.73
CA SER A 583 -1.57 -16.91 -7.17
C SER A 583 -1.35 -17.21 -5.69
N SER A 584 -0.15 -16.93 -5.19
CA SER A 584 0.11 -16.83 -3.75
C SER A 584 0.90 -15.56 -3.44
N ALA A 585 0.27 -14.62 -2.72
CA ALA A 585 0.95 -13.47 -2.11
C ALA A 585 2.11 -13.90 -1.18
N ARG A 586 1.99 -15.07 -0.56
CA ARG A 586 3.00 -15.62 0.35
C ARG A 586 4.24 -16.10 -0.39
N LEU A 587 4.08 -16.92 -1.43
CA LEU A 587 5.18 -17.49 -2.21
C LEU A 587 5.68 -16.58 -3.34
N GLY A 588 4.92 -15.56 -3.72
CA GLY A 588 5.21 -14.70 -4.88
C GLY A 588 4.74 -15.28 -6.23
N SER A 589 4.15 -16.48 -6.24
CA SER A 589 3.81 -17.20 -7.47
C SER A 589 2.72 -16.50 -8.29
N SER A 590 2.93 -16.48 -9.61
CA SER A 590 2.06 -15.89 -10.65
C SER A 590 1.86 -14.37 -10.59
N ILE A 591 2.31 -13.67 -9.54
CA ILE A 591 1.95 -12.26 -9.29
C ILE A 591 2.51 -11.32 -10.36
N VAL A 592 3.77 -11.48 -10.74
CA VAL A 592 4.40 -10.67 -11.79
C VAL A 592 3.75 -10.97 -13.14
N GLU A 593 3.53 -12.24 -13.46
CA GLU A 593 2.90 -12.71 -14.71
C GLU A 593 1.48 -12.14 -14.91
N ILE A 594 0.65 -12.14 -13.84
CA ILE A 594 -0.68 -11.51 -13.83
C ILE A 594 -0.57 -10.02 -14.18
N MET A 595 0.30 -9.29 -13.48
CA MET A 595 0.43 -7.84 -13.65
C MET A 595 1.00 -7.45 -15.02
N GLU A 596 2.02 -8.17 -15.51
CA GLU A 596 2.59 -7.96 -16.85
C GLU A 596 1.60 -8.30 -17.96
N THR A 597 0.80 -9.36 -17.82
CA THR A 597 -0.21 -9.76 -18.82
C THR A 597 -1.34 -8.74 -18.91
N ILE A 598 -1.88 -8.30 -17.77
CA ILE A 598 -2.93 -7.28 -17.72
C ILE A 598 -2.42 -5.95 -18.29
N ALA A 599 -1.21 -5.52 -17.92
CA ALA A 599 -0.62 -4.27 -18.38
C ALA A 599 -0.28 -4.28 -19.88
N ARG A 600 0.15 -5.43 -20.42
CA ARG A 600 0.33 -5.67 -21.86
C ARG A 600 -0.99 -5.50 -22.62
N LEU A 601 -2.09 -6.07 -22.09
CA LEU A 601 -3.41 -5.96 -22.70
C LEU A 601 -3.96 -4.52 -22.68
N MET A 602 -3.77 -3.78 -21.57
CA MET A 602 -4.06 -2.34 -21.50
C MET A 602 -3.26 -1.55 -22.55
N GLN A 603 -1.95 -1.78 -22.62
CA GLN A 603 -1.06 -1.13 -23.58
C GLN A 603 -1.48 -1.39 -25.03
N GLU A 604 -1.81 -2.64 -25.37
CA GLU A 604 -2.35 -2.99 -26.69
C GLU A 604 -3.67 -2.29 -27.01
N LYS A 605 -4.53 -2.08 -26.03
CA LYS A 605 -5.88 -1.52 -26.20
C LYS A 605 -5.85 -0.02 -26.44
N ASP A 606 -5.10 0.70 -25.61
CA ASP A 606 -4.78 2.11 -25.78
C ASP A 606 -3.97 2.35 -27.10
N ASP A 607 -3.11 1.41 -27.52
CA ASP A 607 -2.48 1.45 -28.86
C ASP A 607 -3.49 1.30 -30.02
N LYS A 608 -4.62 0.61 -29.81
CA LYS A 608 -5.68 0.46 -30.84
C LYS A 608 -6.55 1.71 -30.89
N GLN A 609 -6.94 2.27 -29.75
CA GLN A 609 -7.71 3.52 -29.65
C GLN A 609 -6.98 4.70 -30.29
N ARG A 610 -5.75 4.99 -29.87
CA ARG A 610 -4.95 6.10 -30.42
C ARG A 610 -4.72 5.97 -31.93
N LYS A 611 -4.64 4.75 -32.47
CA LYS A 611 -4.56 4.50 -33.93
C LYS A 611 -5.88 4.77 -34.66
N GLY A 612 -7.02 4.53 -34.01
CA GLY A 612 -8.34 4.89 -34.54
C GLY A 612 -8.53 6.40 -34.64
N GLU A 613 -8.24 7.14 -33.56
CA GLU A 613 -8.41 8.60 -33.51
C GLU A 613 -7.56 9.33 -34.56
N ASN A 614 -6.30 8.92 -34.74
CA ASN A 614 -5.38 9.52 -35.72
C ASN A 614 -5.82 9.35 -37.20
N ILE A 615 -6.81 8.50 -37.50
CA ILE A 615 -7.36 8.36 -38.85
C ILE A 615 -8.44 9.41 -39.15
N VAL A 616 -9.10 9.96 -38.13
CA VAL A 616 -10.27 10.85 -38.30
C VAL A 616 -9.86 12.28 -38.73
N ASP A 617 -8.87 12.88 -38.06
CA ASP A 617 -8.57 14.32 -38.22
C ASP A 617 -7.75 14.68 -39.48
N ILE A 618 -7.36 13.70 -40.30
CA ILE A 618 -6.69 13.95 -41.60
C ILE A 618 -7.71 14.41 -42.67
N SER A 619 -8.99 14.14 -42.50
CA SER A 619 -10.04 14.50 -43.48
C SER A 619 -10.43 16.00 -43.45
N SER A 620 -10.21 16.69 -42.33
CA SER A 620 -10.86 17.95 -41.97
C SER A 620 -10.34 19.23 -42.63
N LYS A 621 -9.19 19.20 -43.33
CA LYS A 621 -8.44 20.42 -43.72
C LYS A 621 -8.12 20.55 -45.23
N LYS A 622 -9.12 20.30 -46.10
CA LYS A 622 -9.06 20.76 -47.50
C LYS A 622 -9.17 22.29 -47.59
N LYS A 623 -8.03 22.98 -47.71
CA LYS A 623 -7.97 24.40 -48.08
C LYS A 623 -8.65 24.62 -49.44
N LYS A 624 -9.67 25.48 -49.51
CA LYS A 624 -10.17 26.01 -50.78
C LYS A 624 -9.17 27.01 -51.34
N PHE A 625 -8.45 26.64 -52.39
CA PHE A 625 -7.94 27.63 -53.35
C PHE A 625 -9.07 27.95 -54.33
N GLY A 626 -9.40 29.23 -54.49
CA GLY A 626 -10.28 29.73 -55.54
C GLY A 626 -9.48 30.68 -56.43
N CYS A 627 -9.57 30.53 -57.74
CA CYS A 627 -8.91 31.40 -58.71
C CYS A 627 -9.69 31.38 -60.03
N CYS A 628 -10.57 32.38 -60.19
CA CYS A 628 -11.07 33.02 -61.40
C CYS A 628 -12.11 34.05 -60.96
#